data_AF-A0A1V6CX99-F1
#
_entry.id   AF-A0A1V6CX99-F1
#
_cell.length_a   1.000
_cell.length_b   1.000
_cell.length_c   1.000
_cell.angle_alpha   90.00
_cell.angle_beta   90.00
_cell.angle_gamma   90.00
#
_symmetry.space_group_name_H-M   'P 1'
#
loop_
_entity.id
_entity.type
_entity.pdbx_description
1 polymer ?
#
loop_
_entity_poly.entity_id
_entity_poly.type
_entity_poly.pdbx_seq_one_letter_code
_entity_poly.pdbx_strand_id
1 'polypeptide(L)'
;MRLPQAKELRRAVELYLVIAYGQGEPPATVGELVPPEQFDPASWLMGPQIERDPRDALLENVRSFGLRLGNWAYPHMKLRLSRPPNEHEFLLSVDAHDAFLFAPAGSSDATALAQMKQSNATIGAAILAAWDEANLPTERNYLRRKIREVRTRDHARHGHADGESDVNRQ
;
A
#
# COMPACT_ATOMS: atom_id res chain seq x y z
N MET A 1 9.70 13.51 4.57
CA MET A 1 9.00 12.20 4.50
C MET A 1 7.51 12.45 4.62
N ARG A 2 6.69 11.80 3.79
CA ARG A 2 5.23 11.94 3.77
C ARG A 2 4.60 10.59 4.10
N LEU A 3 3.98 10.51 5.28
CA LEU A 3 3.14 9.37 5.67
C LEU A 3 1.72 9.56 5.11
N PRO A 4 0.96 8.47 4.88
CA PRO A 4 -0.46 8.56 4.65
C PRO A 4 -1.17 9.19 5.86
N GLN A 5 -2.27 9.90 5.61
CA GLN A 5 -3.10 10.51 6.63
C GLN A 5 -3.83 9.44 7.45
N ALA A 6 -4.26 9.78 8.68
CA ALA A 6 -4.98 8.85 9.57
C ALA A 6 -6.21 8.22 8.88
N LYS A 7 -7.00 9.03 8.17
CA LYS A 7 -8.15 8.56 7.40
C LYS A 7 -7.78 7.60 6.27
N GLU A 8 -6.63 7.80 5.63
CA GLU A 8 -6.16 6.95 4.53
C GLU A 8 -5.70 5.59 5.08
N LEU A 9 -4.95 5.58 6.19
CA LEU A 9 -4.52 4.36 6.88
C LEU A 9 -5.70 3.55 7.41
N ARG A 10 -6.64 4.21 8.11
CA ARG A 10 -7.84 3.54 8.62
C ARG A 10 -8.66 2.95 7.48
N ARG A 11 -8.89 3.72 6.41
CA ARG A 11 -9.62 3.24 5.23
C ARG A 11 -8.92 2.08 4.54
N ALA A 12 -7.58 2.09 4.49
CA ALA A 12 -6.80 0.99 3.92
C ALA A 12 -7.02 -0.30 4.73
N VAL A 13 -6.96 -0.24 6.06
CA VAL A 13 -7.19 -1.38 6.95
C VAL A 13 -8.64 -1.89 6.84
N GLU A 14 -9.63 -1.01 6.83
CA GLU A 14 -11.04 -1.40 6.68
C GLU A 14 -11.30 -2.15 5.36
N LEU A 15 -10.86 -1.58 4.23
CA LEU A 15 -11.02 -2.21 2.91
C LEU A 15 -10.29 -3.54 2.83
N TYR A 16 -9.09 -3.61 3.43
CA TYR A 16 -8.35 -4.86 3.53
C TYR A 16 -9.18 -5.93 4.24
N LEU A 17 -9.70 -5.63 5.43
CA LEU A 17 -10.42 -6.62 6.24
C LEU A 17 -11.72 -7.08 5.58
N VAL A 18 -12.50 -6.16 5.01
CA VAL A 18 -13.74 -6.49 4.28
C VAL A 18 -13.47 -7.51 3.16
N ILE A 19 -12.39 -7.33 2.41
CA ILE A 19 -12.06 -8.19 1.27
C ILE A 19 -11.38 -9.50 1.72
N ALA A 20 -10.41 -9.40 2.64
CA ALA A 20 -9.62 -10.53 3.11
C ALA A 20 -10.44 -11.56 3.89
N TYR A 21 -11.51 -11.11 4.55
CA TYR A 21 -12.34 -11.94 5.39
C TYR A 21 -13.76 -12.15 4.88
N GLY A 22 -14.17 -11.57 3.73
CA GLY A 22 -15.56 -11.45 3.25
C GLY A 22 -16.50 -12.69 3.25
N GLN A 23 -16.04 -13.86 3.67
CA GLN A 23 -16.82 -15.06 3.99
C GLN A 23 -17.07 -15.27 5.51
N GLY A 24 -16.58 -14.39 6.39
CA GLY A 24 -16.68 -14.49 7.84
C GLY A 24 -16.11 -13.27 8.58
N GLU A 25 -16.18 -13.29 9.91
CA GLU A 25 -15.58 -12.22 10.72
C GLU A 25 -14.08 -12.44 10.89
N PRO A 26 -13.23 -11.39 10.84
CA PRO A 26 -11.84 -11.50 11.23
C PRO A 26 -11.73 -11.94 12.70
N PRO A 27 -10.69 -12.70 13.08
CA PRO A 27 -10.43 -13.00 14.49
C PRO A 27 -10.40 -11.72 15.34
N ALA A 28 -10.88 -11.79 16.59
CA ALA A 28 -10.93 -10.64 17.49
C ALA A 28 -9.58 -9.90 17.60
N THR A 29 -8.47 -10.66 17.62
CA THR A 29 -7.10 -10.12 17.64
C THR A 29 -6.76 -9.29 16.41
N VAL A 30 -7.34 -9.59 15.25
CA VAL A 30 -7.20 -8.79 14.02
C VAL A 30 -8.09 -7.55 14.08
N GLY A 31 -9.27 -7.65 14.70
CA GLY A 31 -10.14 -6.51 14.97
C GLY A 31 -9.48 -5.44 15.84
N GLU A 32 -8.66 -5.85 16.81
CA GLU A 32 -7.87 -4.93 17.65
C GLU A 32 -6.78 -4.16 16.88
N LEU A 33 -6.42 -4.59 15.67
CA LEU A 33 -5.44 -3.92 14.81
C LEU A 33 -6.04 -2.79 13.97
N VAL A 34 -7.37 -2.63 14.00
CA VAL A 34 -8.04 -1.51 13.33
C VAL A 34 -7.69 -0.21 14.07
N PRO A 35 -7.11 0.79 13.38
CA PRO A 35 -6.84 2.08 14.00
C PRO A 35 -8.14 2.72 14.54
N PRO A 36 -8.09 3.41 15.69
CA PRO A 36 -9.24 4.18 16.17
C PRO A 36 -9.57 5.30 15.18
N GLU A 37 -10.75 5.92 15.31
CA GLU A 37 -11.19 6.98 14.37
C GLU A 37 -10.22 8.16 14.30
N GLN A 38 -9.60 8.50 15.43
CA GLN A 38 -8.63 9.57 15.56
C GLN A 38 -7.35 9.03 16.16
N PHE A 39 -6.25 9.17 15.43
CA PHE A 39 -4.91 8.80 15.87
C PHE A 39 -3.87 9.60 15.11
N ASP A 40 -2.67 9.66 15.68
CA ASP A 40 -1.49 10.16 14.99
C ASP A 40 -0.85 9.05 14.14
N PRO A 41 -0.76 9.19 12.80
CA PRO A 41 -0.18 8.16 11.93
C PRO A 41 1.24 7.74 12.29
N ALA A 42 2.07 8.68 12.71
CA ALA A 42 3.46 8.41 13.06
C ALA A 42 3.54 7.53 14.31
N SER A 43 2.82 7.89 15.36
CA SER A 43 2.76 7.15 16.61
C SER A 43 2.19 5.74 16.41
N TRP A 44 1.13 5.61 15.60
CA TRP A 44 0.53 4.30 15.31
C TRP A 44 1.46 3.39 14.50
N LEU A 45 2.11 3.92 13.45
CA LEU A 45 3.07 3.17 12.64
C LEU A 45 4.34 2.76 13.41
N MET A 46 4.68 3.48 14.48
CA MET A 46 5.78 3.14 15.38
C MET A 46 5.36 2.24 16.55
N GLY A 47 4.09 1.84 16.59
CA GLY A 47 3.53 0.98 17.63
C GLY A 47 4.06 -0.47 17.56
N PRO A 48 3.85 -1.25 18.64
CA PRO A 48 4.44 -2.58 18.78
C PRO A 48 3.88 -3.63 17.81
N GLN A 49 2.68 -3.41 17.25
CA GLN A 49 2.03 -4.32 16.31
C GLN A 49 2.55 -4.16 14.87
N ILE A 50 3.35 -3.12 14.60
CA ILE A 50 3.82 -2.78 13.26
C ILE A 50 5.28 -3.24 13.11
N GLU A 51 5.49 -4.12 12.13
CA GLU A 51 6.83 -4.51 11.70
C GLU A 51 7.48 -3.35 10.95
N ARG A 52 8.78 -3.13 11.17
CA ARG A 52 9.56 -2.05 10.53
C ARG A 52 10.79 -2.63 9.87
N ASP A 53 11.21 -2.02 8.77
CA ASP A 53 12.50 -2.26 8.15
C ASP A 53 13.22 -0.92 7.87
N PRO A 54 14.41 -0.68 8.45
CA PRO A 54 15.06 -1.50 9.48
C PRO A 54 14.25 -1.55 10.79
N ARG A 55 14.37 -2.64 11.57
CA ARG A 55 13.53 -2.93 12.75
C ARG A 55 13.56 -1.83 13.82
N ASP A 56 14.75 -1.33 14.13
CA ASP A 56 14.99 -0.38 15.22
C ASP A 56 15.27 1.04 14.70
N ALA A 57 14.90 1.31 13.45
CA ALA A 57 15.09 2.63 12.85
C ALA A 57 14.18 3.67 13.50
N LEU A 58 14.71 4.89 13.69
CA LEU A 58 13.89 6.08 13.89
C LEU A 58 12.97 6.29 12.68
N LEU A 59 11.84 6.95 12.91
CA LEU A 59 10.76 7.08 11.94
C LEU A 59 11.24 7.55 10.55
N GLU A 60 12.13 8.55 10.51
CA GLU A 60 12.70 9.11 9.28
C GLU A 60 13.56 8.13 8.46
N ASN A 61 14.08 7.09 9.11
CA ASN A 61 14.96 6.08 8.54
C ASN A 61 14.22 4.78 8.20
N VAL A 62 12.95 4.64 8.57
CA VAL A 62 12.14 3.48 8.18
C VAL A 62 11.92 3.49 6.67
N ARG A 63 12.15 2.35 6.03
CA ARG A 63 11.93 2.11 4.60
C ARG A 63 10.60 1.42 4.31
N SER A 64 10.17 0.57 5.24
CA SER A 64 8.84 -0.04 5.15
C SER A 64 8.24 -0.36 6.51
N PHE A 65 6.90 -0.35 6.53
CA PHE A 65 6.08 -0.84 7.63
C PHE A 65 5.28 -2.05 7.15
N GLY A 66 5.02 -3.01 8.04
CA GLY A 66 4.18 -4.17 7.78
C GLY A 66 3.22 -4.41 8.94
N LEU A 67 1.92 -4.43 8.65
CA LEU A 67 0.89 -4.85 9.58
C LEU A 67 0.35 -6.22 9.13
N ARG A 68 0.55 -7.25 9.95
CA ARG A 68 0.03 -8.59 9.68
C ARG A 68 -1.46 -8.62 10.01
N LEU A 69 -2.27 -8.67 8.96
CA LEU A 69 -3.73 -8.73 9.06
C LEU A 69 -4.26 -10.12 8.66
N GLY A 70 -3.52 -10.88 7.84
CA GLY A 70 -3.94 -12.19 7.37
C GLY A 70 -5.11 -12.14 6.39
N ASN A 71 -5.68 -13.31 6.09
CA ASN A 71 -6.96 -13.46 5.43
C ASN A 71 -7.68 -14.70 5.99
N TRP A 72 -8.88 -15.01 5.49
CA TRP A 72 -9.68 -16.13 6.00
C TRP A 72 -8.97 -17.50 5.98
N ALA A 73 -8.00 -17.71 5.08
CA ALA A 73 -7.28 -18.97 4.90
C ALA A 73 -5.79 -18.90 5.28
N TYR A 74 -5.21 -17.70 5.38
CA TYR A 74 -3.77 -17.53 5.52
C TYR A 74 -3.40 -16.34 6.45
N PRO A 75 -2.89 -16.60 7.66
CA PRO A 75 -2.73 -15.58 8.70
C PRO A 75 -1.50 -14.67 8.50
N HIS A 76 -0.59 -14.98 7.57
CA HIS A 76 0.68 -14.27 7.45
C HIS A 76 0.70 -13.15 6.40
N MET A 77 -0.40 -12.94 5.67
CA MET A 77 -0.54 -11.84 4.73
C MET A 77 -0.50 -10.48 5.45
N LYS A 78 0.09 -9.48 4.81
CA LYS A 78 0.31 -8.15 5.42
C LYS A 78 -0.21 -7.03 4.54
N LEU A 79 -0.71 -5.98 5.20
CA LEU A 79 -0.70 -4.63 4.65
C LEU A 79 0.72 -4.10 4.78
N ARG A 80 1.31 -3.62 3.69
CA ARG A 80 2.65 -3.04 3.68
C ARG A 80 2.60 -1.58 3.22
N LEU A 81 3.42 -0.75 3.86
CA LEU A 81 3.77 0.58 3.39
C LEU A 81 5.25 0.57 3.05
N SER A 82 5.61 0.96 1.82
CA SER A 82 7.01 0.99 1.39
C SER A 82 7.32 2.27 0.65
N ARG A 83 8.54 2.76 0.81
CA ARG A 83 9.06 3.92 0.10
C ARG A 83 9.80 3.48 -1.16
N PRO A 84 9.41 3.93 -2.37
CA PRO A 84 10.22 3.71 -3.57
C PRO A 84 11.61 4.36 -3.43
N PRO A 85 12.63 3.89 -4.16
CA PRO A 85 13.94 4.53 -4.18
C PRO A 85 13.84 6.00 -4.57
N ASN A 86 14.57 6.87 -3.86
CA ASN A 86 14.61 8.33 -4.09
C ASN A 86 13.29 9.09 -3.88
N GLU A 87 12.25 8.42 -3.38
CA GLU A 87 10.98 9.07 -3.10
C GLU A 87 10.81 9.35 -1.61
N HIS A 88 9.96 10.30 -1.27
CA HIS A 88 9.69 10.69 0.11
C HIS A 88 8.32 10.21 0.62
N GLU A 89 7.53 9.54 -0.21
CA GLU A 89 6.16 9.11 0.08
C GLU A 89 6.08 7.60 0.25
N PHE A 90 5.31 7.16 1.25
CA PHE A 90 5.02 5.74 1.45
C PHE A 90 3.82 5.31 0.63
N LEU A 91 3.96 4.15 -0.02
CA LEU A 91 2.94 3.57 -0.86
C LEU A 91 2.43 2.25 -0.27
N LEU A 92 1.12 2.07 -0.33
CA LEU A 92 0.40 0.85 0.06
C LEU A 92 0.67 -0.27 -0.93
N SER A 93 0.92 -1.46 -0.40
CA SER A 93 0.98 -2.74 -1.12
C SER A 93 0.47 -3.88 -0.24
N VAL A 94 0.15 -5.02 -0.85
CA VAL A 94 -0.17 -6.25 -0.15
C VAL A 94 1.02 -7.20 -0.26
N ASP A 95 1.53 -7.67 0.88
CA ASP A 95 2.56 -8.70 0.95
C ASP A 95 1.91 -10.04 1.31
N ALA A 96 1.76 -10.92 0.30
CA ALA A 96 1.22 -12.26 0.46
C ALA A 96 2.06 -13.13 1.40
N HIS A 97 3.36 -12.83 1.56
CA HIS A 97 4.31 -13.53 2.42
C HIS A 97 4.39 -15.06 2.24
N ASP A 98 3.92 -15.59 1.11
CA ASP A 98 3.84 -17.03 0.81
C ASP A 98 4.94 -17.53 -0.13
N ALA A 99 5.75 -16.62 -0.67
CA ALA A 99 6.88 -16.96 -1.56
C ALA A 99 7.89 -17.91 -0.89
N PHE A 100 8.00 -17.88 0.43
CA PHE A 100 8.90 -18.72 1.22
C PHE A 100 8.33 -20.12 1.54
N LEU A 101 7.09 -20.39 1.16
CA LEU A 101 6.46 -21.69 1.35
C LEU A 101 6.79 -22.62 0.19
N PHE A 102 7.25 -23.82 0.52
CA PHE A 102 7.64 -24.87 -0.42
C PHE A 102 7.03 -26.20 0.02
N ALA A 103 6.58 -26.98 -0.96
CA ALA A 103 6.13 -28.36 -0.76
C ALA A 103 6.83 -29.25 -1.79
N PRO A 104 7.16 -30.51 -1.44
CA PRO A 104 7.78 -31.44 -2.38
C PRO A 104 6.92 -31.67 -3.63
N ALA A 105 7.56 -31.70 -4.80
CA ALA A 105 6.87 -31.95 -6.07
C ALA A 105 6.16 -33.32 -6.05
N GLY A 106 4.90 -33.34 -6.53
CA GLY A 106 4.07 -34.56 -6.56
C GLY A 106 3.36 -34.92 -5.25
N SER A 107 3.56 -34.15 -4.17
CA SER A 107 2.80 -34.31 -2.92
C SER A 107 1.41 -33.67 -3.01
N SER A 108 0.46 -34.16 -2.19
CA SER A 108 -0.84 -33.49 -1.97
C SER A 108 -0.67 -32.04 -1.49
N ASP A 109 0.37 -31.80 -0.71
CA ASP A 109 0.69 -30.48 -0.15
C ASP A 109 1.09 -29.49 -1.24
N ALA A 110 1.71 -29.95 -2.34
CA ALA A 110 2.04 -29.08 -3.46
C ALA A 110 0.79 -28.52 -4.14
N THR A 111 -0.26 -29.34 -4.30
CA THR A 111 -1.55 -28.88 -4.84
C THR A 111 -2.24 -27.90 -3.88
N ALA A 112 -2.33 -28.25 -2.60
CA ALA A 112 -2.94 -27.39 -1.59
C ALA A 112 -2.21 -26.04 -1.46
N LEU A 113 -0.88 -26.07 -1.47
CA LEU A 113 -0.04 -24.87 -1.42
C LEU A 113 -0.24 -23.99 -2.66
N ALA A 114 -0.30 -24.58 -3.86
CA ALA A 114 -0.55 -23.83 -5.09
C ALA A 114 -1.94 -23.14 -5.06
N GLN A 115 -2.96 -23.85 -4.59
CA GLN A 115 -4.31 -23.29 -4.42
C GLN A 115 -4.33 -22.14 -3.41
N MET A 116 -3.66 -22.29 -2.28
CA MET A 116 -3.53 -21.23 -1.27
C MET A 116 -2.81 -19.99 -1.83
N LYS A 117 -1.68 -20.17 -2.54
CA LYS A 117 -0.96 -19.05 -3.19
C LYS A 117 -1.83 -18.33 -4.22
N GLN A 118 -2.59 -19.08 -5.02
CA GLN A 118 -3.53 -18.49 -5.97
C GLN A 118 -4.65 -17.71 -5.27
N SER A 119 -5.16 -18.22 -4.15
CA SER A 119 -6.15 -17.52 -3.32
C SER A 119 -5.58 -16.22 -2.74
N ASN A 120 -4.38 -16.26 -2.15
CA ASN A 120 -3.68 -15.09 -1.64
C ASN A 120 -3.45 -14.03 -2.73
N ALA A 121 -3.01 -14.44 -3.92
CA ALA A 121 -2.82 -13.53 -5.06
C ALA A 121 -4.13 -12.87 -5.49
N THR A 122 -5.23 -13.62 -5.52
CA THR A 122 -6.56 -13.12 -5.88
C THR A 122 -7.07 -12.10 -4.86
N ILE A 123 -6.95 -12.41 -3.57
CA ILE A 123 -7.35 -11.51 -2.48
C ILE A 123 -6.48 -10.24 -2.50
N GLY A 124 -5.16 -10.38 -2.63
CA GLY A 124 -4.24 -9.25 -2.67
C GLY A 124 -4.50 -8.31 -3.85
N ALA A 125 -4.81 -8.86 -5.03
CA ALA A 125 -5.20 -8.07 -6.19
C ALA A 125 -6.52 -7.31 -5.97
N ALA A 126 -7.52 -7.95 -5.34
CA ALA A 126 -8.79 -7.32 -5.03
C ALA A 126 -8.64 -6.17 -4.01
N ILE A 127 -7.82 -6.36 -2.97
CA ILE A 127 -7.49 -5.31 -1.99
C ILE A 127 -6.81 -4.12 -2.67
N LEU A 128 -5.80 -4.38 -3.51
CA LEU A 128 -5.10 -3.32 -4.23
C LEU A 128 -6.03 -2.55 -5.16
N ALA A 129 -6.93 -3.23 -5.88
CA ALA A 129 -7.92 -2.59 -6.74
C ALA A 129 -8.88 -1.70 -5.95
N ALA A 130 -9.34 -2.15 -4.77
CA ALA A 130 -10.21 -1.34 -3.90
C ALA A 130 -9.50 -0.10 -3.35
N TRP A 131 -8.22 -0.22 -3.00
CA TRP A 131 -7.40 0.93 -2.61
C TRP A 131 -7.18 1.90 -3.76
N ASP A 132 -6.96 1.38 -4.98
CA ASP A 132 -6.84 2.20 -6.18
C ASP A 132 -8.10 3.03 -6.44
N GLU A 133 -9.27 2.39 -6.37
CA GLU A 133 -10.58 3.03 -6.56
C GLU A 133 -10.87 4.08 -5.47
N ALA A 134 -10.49 3.79 -4.23
CA ALA A 134 -10.59 4.72 -3.11
C ALA A 134 -9.54 5.86 -3.15
N ASN A 135 -8.74 5.95 -4.22
CA ASN A 135 -7.70 6.97 -4.43
C ASN A 135 -6.67 7.01 -3.29
N LEU A 136 -6.39 5.86 -2.67
CA LEU A 136 -5.38 5.70 -1.63
C LEU A 136 -3.96 5.73 -2.24
N PRO A 137 -2.89 5.95 -1.44
CA PRO A 137 -1.52 6.08 -1.93
C PRO A 137 -0.95 4.73 -2.36
N THR A 138 -1.42 4.18 -3.48
CA THR A 138 -0.86 3.00 -4.15
C THR A 138 0.16 3.43 -5.21
N GLU A 139 0.97 2.49 -5.70
CA GLU A 139 1.90 2.75 -6.81
C GLU A 139 1.18 3.24 -8.07
N ARG A 140 0.06 2.62 -8.44
CA ARG A 140 -0.73 3.04 -9.61
C ARG A 140 -1.20 4.48 -9.47
N ASN A 141 -1.76 4.86 -8.33
CA ASN A 141 -2.27 6.21 -8.10
C ASN A 141 -1.14 7.24 -8.02
N TYR A 142 -0.01 6.86 -7.42
CA TYR A 142 1.21 7.65 -7.41
C TYR A 142 1.71 7.97 -8.83
N LEU A 143 1.89 6.94 -9.68
CA LEU A 143 2.37 7.11 -11.05
C LEU A 143 1.40 7.93 -11.91
N ARG A 144 0.09 7.69 -11.77
CA ARG A 144 -0.95 8.49 -12.46
C ARG A 144 -0.85 9.98 -12.12
N ARG A 145 -0.65 10.31 -10.84
CA ARG A 145 -0.45 11.69 -10.38
C ARG A 145 0.82 12.29 -10.98
N LYS A 146 1.95 11.59 -10.92
CA LYS A 146 3.23 12.05 -11.47
C LYS A 146 3.18 12.31 -12.98
N ILE A 147 2.57 11.41 -13.75
CA ILE A 147 2.40 11.60 -15.21
C ILE A 147 1.58 12.86 -15.51
N ARG A 148 0.52 13.12 -14.72
CA ARG A 148 -0.29 14.33 -14.87
C ARG A 148 0.53 15.59 -14.57
N GLU A 149 1.31 15.59 -13.49
CA GLU A 149 2.17 16.72 -13.10
C GLU A 149 3.20 17.07 -14.18
N VAL A 150 3.85 16.06 -14.78
CA VAL A 150 4.82 16.26 -15.87
C VAL A 150 4.13 16.90 -17.08
N ARG A 151 3.00 16.34 -17.51
CA ARG A 151 2.24 16.89 -18.64
C ARG A 151 1.84 18.34 -18.41
N THR A 152 1.32 18.69 -17.24
CA THR A 152 0.92 20.07 -16.93
C THR A 152 2.12 21.04 -16.96
N ARG A 153 3.30 20.61 -16.47
CA ARG A 153 4.52 21.42 -16.53
C ARG A 153 5.01 21.64 -17.96
N ASP A 154 4.96 20.61 -18.79
CA ASP A 154 5.37 20.74 -20.19
C ASP A 154 4.45 21.69 -20.97
N HIS A 155 3.13 21.65 -20.71
CA HIS A 155 2.18 22.58 -21.30
C HIS A 155 2.39 24.02 -20.81
N ALA A 156 2.65 24.22 -19.52
CA ALA A 156 2.93 25.55 -18.96
C ALA A 156 4.24 26.17 -19.49
N ARG A 157 5.26 25.34 -19.76
CA ARG A 157 6.53 25.79 -20.36
C ARG A 157 6.38 26.20 -21.83
N HIS A 158 5.58 25.48 -22.60
CA HIS A 158 5.34 25.83 -24.02
C HIS A 158 4.39 27.03 -24.17
N GLY A 159 3.38 27.17 -23.30
CA GLY A 159 2.45 28.32 -23.35
C GLY A 159 3.07 29.67 -22.95
N HIS A 160 4.25 29.69 -22.32
CA HIS A 160 4.96 30.92 -21.95
C HIS A 160 5.95 31.40 -23.04
N ALA A 161 6.37 30.53 -23.95
CA ALA A 161 7.32 30.87 -25.01
C ALA A 161 6.65 31.58 -26.22
N ASP A 162 5.33 31.47 -26.36
CA ASP A 162 4.58 32.07 -27.48
C ASP A 162 4.05 33.48 -27.17
N GLY A 163 4.29 34.01 -25.95
CA GLY A 163 3.74 35.29 -25.48
C GLY A 163 4.69 36.49 -25.53
N GLU A 164 5.95 36.31 -25.95
CA GLU A 164 7.00 37.35 -25.84
C GLU A 164 7.47 37.91 -27.21
N SER A 165 6.71 37.66 -28.28
CA SER A 165 7.11 37.99 -29.66
C SER A 165 6.52 39.29 -30.24
N ASP A 166 5.66 40.01 -29.52
CA ASP A 166 4.87 41.13 -30.10
C ASP A 166 4.96 42.46 -29.32
N VAL A 167 6.12 42.77 -28.73
CA VAL A 167 6.39 44.11 -28.18
C VAL A 167 7.78 44.61 -28.59
N ASN A 168 8.02 44.74 -29.91
CA ASN A 168 8.95 45.76 -30.42
C ASN A 168 8.84 45.94 -31.95
N ARG A 169 7.80 46.65 -32.40
CA ARG A 169 7.84 47.39 -33.67
C ARG A 169 7.14 48.73 -33.47
N GLN A 170 7.94 49.72 -33.10
CA GLN A 170 7.70 51.13 -33.41
C GLN A 170 8.93 51.66 -34.14
#